data_AF-A0A7W0J3W8-F1
#
_entry.id   AF-A0A7W0J3W8-F1
#
_cell.length_a   1.000
_cell.length_b   1.000
_cell.length_c   1.000
_cell.angle_alpha   90.00
_cell.angle_beta   90.00
_cell.angle_gamma   90.00
#
_symmetry.space_group_name_H-M   'P 1'
#
loop_
_entity.id
_entity.type
_entity.pdbx_description
1 polymer ?
#
loop_
_entity_poly.entity_id
_entity_poly.type
_entity_poly.pdbx_seq_one_letter_code
_entity_poly.pdbx_strand_id
1 'polypeptide(L)'
;NIVIVLCGNMDHEKIEASVQKIFSKTAKGKTHPPERFCSKQLKPRMKIINKGTKQSHISMGLHSFGRIHKDRYALTLLHIILGANMSSRLFENIREKKALAYEIGSDIKRYNETGAFVVHAGTEHKKAPEAIRCILKELKEIKENHVSAGELRRAGEFFKVQLLMALEDTIDHMLWLGEYTASLNKLPDRKEIIKKVEAVTADDIKRVAQGIFKSPCLNLAMIGELKDRERREVEKELLQL
;
A
#
# COMPACT_ATOMS: atom_id res chain seq x y z
N ASN A 1 21.54 -14.88 -3.70
CA ASN A 1 20.49 -13.91 -3.30
C ASN A 1 20.95 -12.47 -3.52
N ILE A 2 21.70 -12.19 -4.58
CA ILE A 2 22.17 -10.83 -4.90
C ILE A 2 21.81 -10.61 -6.35
N VAL A 3 21.20 -9.47 -6.65
CA VAL A 3 20.99 -8.96 -7.99
C VAL A 3 21.69 -7.62 -8.06
N ILE A 4 22.51 -7.43 -9.08
CA ILE A 4 23.18 -6.16 -9.36
C ILE A 4 22.48 -5.57 -10.56
N VAL A 5 21.94 -4.37 -10.40
CA VAL A 5 21.26 -3.65 -11.46
C VAL A 5 21.98 -2.34 -11.69
N LEU A 6 22.26 -2.05 -12.96
CA LEU A 6 22.80 -0.78 -13.41
C LEU A 6 21.90 -0.27 -14.54
N CYS A 7 21.56 1.02 -14.51
CA CYS A 7 20.75 1.68 -15.52
C CYS A 7 21.41 3.01 -15.92
N GLY A 8 21.59 3.25 -17.21
CA GLY A 8 22.26 4.44 -17.74
C GLY A 8 23.08 4.16 -19.00
N ASN A 9 23.87 5.15 -19.44
CA ASN A 9 24.75 5.02 -20.60
C ASN A 9 26.03 4.23 -20.22
N MET A 10 25.98 2.91 -20.39
CA MET A 10 27.06 2.00 -19.99
C MET A 10 27.32 0.94 -21.04
N ASP A 11 28.57 0.51 -21.10
CA ASP A 11 29.01 -0.64 -21.90
C ASP A 11 28.78 -1.92 -21.11
N HIS A 12 27.87 -2.77 -21.61
CA HIS A 12 27.45 -3.99 -20.92
C HIS A 12 28.63 -4.94 -20.66
N GLU A 13 29.48 -5.16 -21.65
CA GLU A 13 30.59 -6.13 -21.56
C GLU A 13 31.64 -5.68 -20.54
N LYS A 14 31.98 -4.39 -20.53
CA LYS A 14 32.94 -3.84 -19.56
C LYS A 14 32.43 -3.92 -18.13
N ILE A 15 31.15 -3.65 -17.91
CA ILE A 15 30.52 -3.70 -16.59
C ILE A 15 30.41 -5.15 -16.12
N GLU A 16 29.97 -6.07 -16.99
CA GLU A 16 29.87 -7.49 -16.65
C GLU A 16 31.24 -8.05 -16.22
N ALA A 17 32.30 -7.78 -16.97
CA ALA A 17 33.65 -8.19 -16.61
C ALA A 17 34.11 -7.65 -15.24
N SER A 18 33.78 -6.38 -14.95
CA SER A 18 34.11 -5.73 -13.68
C SER A 18 33.34 -6.35 -12.51
N VAL A 19 32.04 -6.58 -12.69
CA VAL A 19 31.17 -7.23 -11.70
C VAL A 19 31.64 -8.66 -11.45
N GLN A 20 31.92 -9.43 -12.49
CA GLN A 20 32.42 -10.80 -12.36
C GLN A 20 33.73 -10.85 -11.59
N LYS A 21 34.65 -9.91 -11.85
CA LYS A 21 35.92 -9.81 -11.11
C LYS A 21 35.69 -9.56 -9.62
N ILE A 22 34.82 -8.60 -9.27
CA ILE A 22 34.54 -8.22 -7.88
C ILE A 22 33.84 -9.34 -7.12
N PHE A 23 32.84 -9.97 -7.73
CA PHE A 23 31.98 -10.97 -7.08
C PHE A 23 32.44 -12.42 -7.33
N SER A 24 33.58 -12.63 -7.99
CA SER A 24 34.16 -13.96 -8.30
C SER A 24 34.34 -14.87 -7.09
N LYS A 25 34.59 -14.27 -5.91
CA LYS A 25 34.82 -15.00 -4.65
C LYS A 25 33.56 -15.12 -3.78
N THR A 26 32.40 -14.69 -4.25
CA THR A 26 31.17 -14.76 -3.47
C THR A 26 30.70 -16.21 -3.33
N ALA A 27 30.64 -16.69 -2.09
CA ALA A 27 30.15 -18.05 -1.80
C ALA A 27 28.66 -18.19 -2.17
N LYS A 28 28.31 -19.34 -2.77
CA LYS A 28 26.90 -19.71 -2.97
C LYS A 28 26.28 -20.06 -1.63
N GLY A 29 25.38 -19.22 -1.15
CA GLY A 29 24.55 -19.51 0.02
C GLY A 29 23.42 -20.49 -0.31
N LYS A 30 22.92 -21.21 0.70
CA LYS A 30 21.68 -21.97 0.57
C LYS A 30 20.50 -21.00 0.51
N THR A 31 19.58 -21.24 -0.42
CA THR A 31 18.32 -20.51 -0.48
C THR A 31 17.27 -21.26 0.32
N HIS A 32 16.61 -20.58 1.25
CA HIS A 32 15.46 -21.12 1.95
C HIS A 32 14.18 -20.58 1.29
N PRO A 33 13.16 -21.43 1.07
CA PRO A 33 11.87 -20.91 0.68
C PRO A 33 11.35 -19.97 1.79
N PRO A 34 10.66 -18.89 1.42
CA PRO A 34 10.08 -17.98 2.40
C PRO A 34 9.10 -18.76 3.29
N GLU A 35 9.11 -18.45 4.57
CA GLU A 35 8.18 -19.07 5.52
C GLU A 35 6.73 -18.70 5.20
N ARG A 36 5.83 -19.67 5.46
CA ARG A 36 4.43 -19.44 5.19
C ARG A 36 3.83 -18.42 6.15
N PHE A 37 3.20 -17.38 5.62
CA PHE A 37 2.47 -16.43 6.46
C PHE A 37 1.24 -17.09 7.07
N CYS A 38 1.16 -17.10 8.39
CA CYS A 38 0.00 -17.55 9.14
C CYS A 38 -0.35 -16.51 10.20
N SER A 39 -1.44 -15.77 9.99
CA SER A 39 -1.93 -14.83 11.00
C SER A 39 -2.74 -15.55 12.07
N LYS A 40 -2.34 -15.37 13.33
CA LYS A 40 -3.12 -15.80 14.52
C LYS A 40 -4.00 -14.66 15.08
N GLN A 41 -4.21 -13.59 14.32
CA GLN A 41 -4.98 -12.45 14.79
C GLN A 41 -6.48 -12.75 14.70
N LEU A 42 -7.17 -12.70 15.85
CA LEU A 42 -8.61 -12.98 15.96
C LEU A 42 -9.46 -11.74 16.24
N LYS A 43 -8.84 -10.61 16.58
CA LYS A 43 -9.51 -9.36 16.92
C LYS A 43 -8.68 -8.16 16.51
N PRO A 44 -9.30 -6.98 16.33
CA PRO A 44 -8.57 -5.74 16.13
C PRO A 44 -7.53 -5.52 17.23
N ARG A 45 -6.39 -4.93 16.86
CA ARG A 45 -5.34 -4.54 17.82
C ARG A 45 -5.12 -3.04 17.73
N MET A 46 -4.77 -2.45 18.88
CA MET A 46 -4.52 -1.03 18.97
C MET A 46 -3.32 -0.76 19.88
N LYS A 47 -2.47 0.18 19.46
CA LYS A 47 -1.43 0.78 20.30
C LYS A 47 -1.45 2.29 20.12
N ILE A 48 -1.71 2.99 21.22
CA ILE A 48 -1.62 4.45 21.29
C ILE A 48 -0.44 4.79 22.20
N ILE A 49 0.44 5.67 21.72
CA ILE A 49 1.57 6.18 22.50
C ILE A 49 1.38 7.68 22.67
N ASN A 50 1.29 8.13 23.93
CA ASN A 50 1.30 9.54 24.23
C ASN A 50 2.71 10.10 23.99
N LYS A 51 2.79 11.06 23.09
CA LYS A 51 4.02 11.76 22.71
C LYS A 51 3.66 13.20 22.42
N GLY A 52 4.48 14.15 22.88
CA GLY A 52 4.29 15.59 22.66
C GLY A 52 4.54 16.02 21.23
N THR A 53 3.69 15.56 20.32
CA THR A 53 3.63 15.97 18.92
C THR A 53 2.57 17.05 18.77
N LYS A 54 2.68 17.91 17.75
CA LYS A 54 1.66 18.95 17.47
C LYS A 54 0.34 18.39 16.94
N GLN A 55 0.37 17.16 16.42
CA GLN A 55 -0.76 16.47 15.81
C GLN A 55 -0.71 14.98 16.18
N SER A 56 -1.86 14.32 16.16
CA SER A 56 -1.94 12.86 16.19
C SER A 56 -1.59 12.29 14.83
N HIS A 57 -0.68 11.33 14.80
CA HIS A 57 -0.35 10.55 13.61
C HIS A 57 -0.94 9.16 13.74
N ILE A 58 -1.80 8.81 12.79
CA ILE A 58 -2.57 7.58 12.73
C ILE A 58 -1.97 6.68 11.65
N SER A 59 -1.83 5.39 11.94
CA SER A 59 -1.53 4.34 10.98
C SER A 59 -2.47 3.16 11.22
N MET A 60 -3.37 2.92 10.28
CA MET A 60 -4.37 1.86 10.31
C MET A 60 -4.03 0.82 9.26
N GLY A 61 -3.55 -0.34 9.69
CA GLY A 61 -3.09 -1.43 8.83
C GLY A 61 -4.05 -2.62 8.81
N LEU A 62 -4.20 -3.22 7.63
CA LEU A 62 -4.88 -4.49 7.43
C LEU A 62 -3.98 -5.42 6.61
N HIS A 63 -4.14 -6.74 6.78
CA HIS A 63 -3.46 -7.70 5.91
C HIS A 63 -3.96 -7.56 4.47
N SER A 64 -3.02 -7.58 3.52
CA SER A 64 -3.30 -7.57 2.10
C SER A 64 -2.56 -8.72 1.41
N PHE A 65 -2.42 -8.65 0.09
CA PHE A 65 -1.88 -9.75 -0.70
C PHE A 65 -0.37 -9.68 -0.88
N GLY A 66 0.24 -10.86 -1.03
CA GLY A 66 1.63 -10.99 -1.45
C GLY A 66 1.91 -10.43 -2.84
N ARG A 67 3.20 -10.27 -3.14
CA ARG A 67 3.72 -9.61 -4.35
C ARG A 67 3.17 -10.20 -5.65
N ILE A 68 3.04 -11.52 -5.73
CA ILE A 68 2.62 -12.24 -6.95
C ILE A 68 1.13 -12.58 -7.00
N HIS A 69 0.34 -12.11 -6.05
CA HIS A 69 -1.08 -12.44 -5.99
C HIS A 69 -1.81 -12.01 -7.27
N LYS A 70 -2.80 -12.79 -7.70
CA LYS A 70 -3.59 -12.52 -8.91
C LYS A 70 -4.32 -11.17 -8.86
N ASP A 71 -4.76 -10.79 -7.66
CA ASP A 71 -5.53 -9.57 -7.41
C ASP A 71 -4.68 -8.32 -7.16
N ARG A 72 -3.36 -8.39 -7.38
CA ARG A 72 -2.44 -7.28 -7.05
C ARG A 72 -2.77 -5.98 -7.80
N TYR A 73 -3.31 -6.06 -9.01
CA TYR A 73 -3.69 -4.89 -9.81
C TYR A 73 -5.01 -4.29 -9.34
N ALA A 74 -6.00 -5.12 -9.04
CA ALA A 74 -7.24 -4.68 -8.39
C ALA A 74 -6.96 -4.03 -7.02
N LEU A 75 -6.01 -4.59 -6.25
CA LEU A 75 -5.54 -3.97 -5.01
C LEU A 75 -4.88 -2.60 -5.25
N THR A 76 -4.04 -2.47 -6.28
CA THR A 76 -3.44 -1.17 -6.64
C THR A 76 -4.51 -0.14 -7.00
N LEU A 77 -5.49 -0.49 -7.82
CA LEU A 77 -6.57 0.43 -8.20
C LEU A 77 -7.44 0.78 -6.99
N LEU A 78 -7.72 -0.17 -6.10
CA LEU A 78 -8.42 0.09 -4.84
C LEU A 78 -7.68 1.14 -3.99
N HIS A 79 -6.35 1.01 -3.86
CA HIS A 79 -5.51 2.01 -3.18
C HIS A 79 -5.57 3.38 -3.87
N ILE A 80 -5.54 3.42 -5.20
CA ILE A 80 -5.64 4.69 -5.95
C ILE A 80 -6.98 5.38 -5.72
N ILE A 81 -8.08 4.63 -5.75
CA ILE A 81 -9.43 5.14 -5.49
C ILE A 81 -9.54 5.64 -4.04
N LEU A 82 -8.94 4.94 -3.08
CA LEU A 82 -9.06 5.28 -1.66
C LEU A 82 -8.16 6.42 -1.22
N GLY A 83 -6.87 6.40 -1.53
CA GLY A 83 -5.92 7.29 -0.84
C GLY A 83 -4.58 7.56 -1.53
N ALA A 84 -4.38 7.23 -2.80
CA ALA A 84 -3.06 7.45 -3.43
C ALA A 84 -2.80 8.88 -3.90
N ASN A 85 -3.84 9.69 -4.07
CA ASN A 85 -3.73 11.04 -4.65
C ASN A 85 -4.84 11.98 -4.16
N MET A 86 -4.80 13.23 -4.59
CA MET A 86 -5.75 14.27 -4.15
C MET A 86 -7.18 14.07 -4.63
N SER A 87 -7.41 13.24 -5.66
CA SER A 87 -8.74 12.90 -6.18
C SER A 87 -9.36 11.67 -5.52
N SER A 88 -8.67 11.09 -4.54
CA SER A 88 -9.09 9.87 -3.86
C SER A 88 -10.12 10.15 -2.76
N ARG A 89 -10.93 9.15 -2.43
CA ARG A 89 -12.05 9.28 -1.48
C ARG A 89 -11.62 9.79 -0.11
N LEU A 90 -10.53 9.27 0.45
CA LEU A 90 -10.03 9.68 1.77
C LEU A 90 -9.60 11.14 1.74
N PHE A 91 -8.89 11.56 0.69
CA PHE A 91 -8.47 12.95 0.54
C PHE A 91 -9.68 13.88 0.43
N GLU A 92 -10.60 13.58 -0.48
CA GLU A 92 -11.77 14.42 -0.73
C GLU A 92 -12.73 14.47 0.48
N ASN A 93 -13.10 13.32 1.04
CA ASN A 93 -14.16 13.26 2.06
C ASN A 93 -13.67 13.61 3.48
N ILE A 94 -12.37 13.47 3.77
CA ILE A 94 -11.86 13.65 5.13
C ILE A 94 -11.03 14.93 5.24
N ARG A 95 -10.12 15.17 4.29
CA ARG A 95 -9.30 16.38 4.29
C ARG A 95 -10.07 17.56 3.70
N GLU A 96 -10.58 17.45 2.48
CA GLU A 96 -11.20 18.60 1.79
C GLU A 96 -12.58 18.95 2.37
N LYS A 97 -13.52 18.00 2.39
CA LYS A 97 -14.92 18.29 2.79
C LYS A 97 -15.10 18.50 4.29
N LYS A 98 -14.31 17.81 5.13
CA LYS A 98 -14.51 17.79 6.58
C LYS A 98 -13.38 18.45 7.38
N ALA A 99 -12.26 18.80 6.76
CA ALA A 99 -11.11 19.39 7.43
C ALA A 99 -10.69 18.62 8.71
N LEU A 100 -10.78 17.29 8.67
CA LEU A 100 -10.45 16.42 9.80
C LEU A 100 -8.97 16.06 9.85
N ALA A 101 -8.29 16.07 8.71
CA ALA A 101 -6.89 15.71 8.62
C ALA A 101 -6.13 16.69 7.73
N TYR A 102 -4.92 17.05 8.13
CA TYR A 102 -3.99 17.85 7.32
C TYR A 102 -3.34 16.99 6.23
N GLU A 103 -3.09 15.73 6.57
CA GLU A 103 -2.53 14.70 5.70
C GLU A 103 -3.40 13.46 5.83
N ILE A 104 -3.74 12.84 4.69
CA ILE A 104 -4.40 11.54 4.68
C ILE A 104 -4.11 10.82 3.36
N GLY A 105 -3.86 9.53 3.46
CA GLY A 105 -3.56 8.71 2.30
C GLY A 105 -3.60 7.22 2.65
N SER A 106 -3.26 6.41 1.66
CA SER A 106 -3.07 4.98 1.88
C SER A 106 -1.80 4.48 1.20
N ASP A 107 -1.35 3.28 1.57
CA ASP A 107 -0.18 2.62 1.03
C ASP A 107 -0.44 1.12 0.93
N ILE A 108 0.26 0.47 0.00
CA ILE A 108 0.33 -0.98 -0.08
C ILE A 108 1.77 -1.41 0.14
N LYS A 109 1.99 -2.27 1.14
CA LYS A 109 3.25 -3.01 1.31
C LYS A 109 3.05 -4.43 0.79
N ARG A 110 3.98 -4.90 -0.04
CA ARG A 110 3.95 -6.26 -0.62
C ARG A 110 5.15 -7.04 -0.12
N TYR A 111 4.88 -8.10 0.62
CA TYR A 111 5.88 -9.12 0.97
C TYR A 111 5.70 -10.32 0.04
N ASN A 112 6.51 -11.36 0.23
CA ASN A 112 6.45 -12.50 -0.67
C ASN A 112 5.09 -13.20 -0.64
N GLU A 113 4.62 -13.57 0.55
CA GLU A 113 3.35 -14.29 0.71
C GLU A 113 2.17 -13.43 1.16
N THR A 114 2.44 -12.35 1.88
CA THR A 114 1.43 -11.47 2.47
C THR A 114 1.70 -10.01 2.11
N GLY A 115 0.82 -9.12 2.51
CA GLY A 115 1.02 -7.69 2.37
C GLY A 115 0.35 -6.93 3.50
N ALA A 116 0.48 -5.61 3.46
CA ALA A 116 -0.31 -4.70 4.26
C ALA A 116 -0.98 -3.66 3.36
N PHE A 117 -2.23 -3.32 3.67
CA PHE A 117 -2.88 -2.09 3.22
C PHE A 117 -2.92 -1.16 4.41
N VAL A 118 -2.34 0.03 4.30
CA VAL A 118 -2.19 0.97 5.41
C VAL A 118 -2.86 2.27 5.05
N VAL A 119 -3.77 2.76 5.88
CA VAL A 119 -4.26 4.14 5.83
C VAL A 119 -3.48 4.95 6.85
N HIS A 120 -2.93 6.09 6.45
CA HIS A 120 -2.23 7.00 7.34
C HIS A 120 -2.94 8.35 7.38
N ALA A 121 -2.91 9.03 8.53
CA ALA A 121 -3.46 10.38 8.67
C ALA A 121 -2.75 11.22 9.74
N GLY A 122 -2.63 12.51 9.50
CA GLY A 122 -2.20 13.53 10.46
C GLY A 122 -3.38 14.45 10.82
N THR A 123 -3.76 14.52 12.09
CA THR A 123 -4.96 15.22 12.57
C THR A 123 -4.70 15.93 13.89
N GLU A 124 -5.46 17.00 14.16
CA GLU A 124 -5.56 17.54 15.52
C GLU A 124 -5.97 16.44 16.52
N HIS A 125 -5.40 16.47 17.74
CA HIS A 125 -5.62 15.41 18.73
C HIS A 125 -7.10 15.15 19.03
N LYS A 126 -7.87 16.23 19.20
CA LYS A 126 -9.31 16.18 19.49
C LYS A 126 -10.15 15.61 18.35
N LYS A 127 -9.68 15.72 17.10
CA LYS A 127 -10.37 15.24 15.90
C LYS A 127 -10.03 13.78 15.55
N ALA A 128 -9.05 13.18 16.22
CA ALA A 128 -8.61 11.82 15.92
C ALA A 128 -9.73 10.76 15.98
N PRO A 129 -10.65 10.76 16.98
CA PRO A 129 -11.75 9.79 16.99
C PRO A 129 -12.67 9.94 15.77
N GLU A 130 -12.99 11.18 15.37
CA GLU A 130 -13.86 11.45 14.23
C GLU A 130 -13.18 11.12 12.89
N ALA A 131 -11.88 11.43 12.76
CA ALA A 131 -11.09 11.07 11.60
C ALA A 131 -11.08 9.53 11.41
N ILE A 132 -10.85 8.78 12.48
CA ILE A 132 -10.86 7.30 12.46
C ILE A 132 -12.25 6.78 12.07
N ARG A 133 -13.33 7.32 12.65
CA ARG A 133 -14.71 6.97 12.27
C ARG A 133 -14.94 7.18 10.77
N CYS A 134 -14.49 8.30 10.22
CA CYS A 134 -14.66 8.62 8.80
C CYS A 134 -13.83 7.68 7.90
N ILE A 135 -12.59 7.35 8.29
CA ILE A 135 -11.76 6.37 7.58
C ILE A 135 -12.48 5.03 7.52
N LEU A 136 -12.95 4.51 8.66
CA LEU A 136 -13.65 3.23 8.72
C LEU A 136 -14.93 3.23 7.89
N LYS A 137 -15.64 4.36 7.85
CA LYS A 137 -16.80 4.53 6.97
C LYS A 137 -16.41 4.39 5.50
N GLU A 138 -15.37 5.08 5.02
CA GLU A 138 -14.93 4.96 3.62
C GLU A 138 -14.51 3.53 3.25
N LEU A 139 -13.80 2.84 4.16
CA LEU A 139 -13.44 1.43 3.97
C LEU A 139 -14.66 0.51 3.91
N LYS A 140 -15.70 0.80 4.70
CA LYS A 140 -16.96 0.06 4.68
C LYS A 140 -17.75 0.34 3.40
N GLU A 141 -17.84 1.60 2.98
CA GLU A 141 -18.56 2.01 1.77
C GLU A 141 -18.00 1.31 0.52
N ILE A 142 -16.68 1.25 0.35
CA ILE A 142 -16.07 0.58 -0.81
C ILE A 142 -16.16 -0.95 -0.75
N LYS A 143 -16.37 -1.51 0.44
CA LYS A 143 -16.62 -2.94 0.66
C LYS A 143 -18.05 -3.33 0.29
N GLU A 144 -19.01 -2.43 0.55
CA GLU A 144 -20.45 -2.70 0.41
C GLU A 144 -21.00 -2.25 -0.94
N ASN A 145 -20.45 -1.17 -1.50
CA ASN A 145 -20.92 -0.54 -2.73
C ASN A 145 -19.90 -0.65 -3.86
N HIS A 146 -20.37 -0.73 -5.09
CA HIS A 146 -19.52 -0.70 -6.27
C HIS A 146 -18.92 0.69 -6.47
N VAL A 147 -17.67 0.72 -6.92
CA VAL A 147 -17.04 1.97 -7.40
C VAL A 147 -17.70 2.41 -8.71
N SER A 148 -17.81 3.71 -8.90
CA SER A 148 -18.37 4.23 -10.16
C SER A 148 -17.42 3.95 -11.33
N ALA A 149 -17.98 3.85 -12.54
CA ALA A 149 -17.17 3.71 -13.76
C ALA A 149 -16.18 4.88 -13.94
N GLY A 150 -16.56 6.08 -13.48
CA GLY A 150 -15.68 7.25 -13.51
C GLY A 150 -14.49 7.13 -12.57
N GLU A 151 -14.69 6.64 -11.34
CA GLU A 151 -13.59 6.39 -10.39
C GLU A 151 -12.63 5.33 -10.89
N LEU A 152 -13.16 4.21 -11.38
CA LEU A 152 -12.34 3.11 -11.89
C LEU A 152 -11.51 3.55 -13.10
N ARG A 153 -12.12 4.27 -14.05
CA ARG A 153 -11.42 4.82 -15.20
C ARG A 153 -10.30 5.78 -14.79
N ARG A 154 -10.60 6.74 -13.89
CA ARG A 154 -9.58 7.68 -13.40
C ARG A 154 -8.42 6.97 -12.70
N ALA A 155 -8.71 5.94 -11.90
CA ALA A 155 -7.67 5.15 -11.24
C ALA A 155 -6.78 4.40 -12.25
N GLY A 156 -7.37 3.83 -13.30
CA GLY A 156 -6.64 3.18 -14.39
C GLY A 156 -5.74 4.15 -15.14
N GLU A 157 -6.25 5.31 -15.52
CA GLU A 157 -5.46 6.36 -16.19
C GLU A 157 -4.32 6.88 -15.30
N PHE A 158 -4.61 7.15 -14.02
CA PHE A 158 -3.58 7.55 -13.05
C PHE A 158 -2.47 6.50 -12.95
N PHE A 159 -2.83 5.21 -12.85
CA PHE A 159 -1.84 4.13 -12.82
C PHE A 159 -0.98 4.11 -14.08
N LYS A 160 -1.58 4.24 -15.27
CA LYS A 160 -0.86 4.23 -16.55
C LYS A 160 0.15 5.38 -16.62
N VAL A 161 -0.25 6.59 -16.25
CA VAL A 161 0.64 7.77 -16.22
C VAL A 161 1.81 7.53 -15.26
N GLN A 162 1.53 7.07 -14.03
CA GLN A 162 2.58 6.80 -13.05
C GLN A 162 3.56 5.72 -13.52
N LEU A 163 3.08 4.65 -14.17
CA LEU A 163 3.94 3.60 -14.73
C LEU A 163 4.85 4.12 -15.85
N LEU A 164 4.37 5.04 -16.68
CA LEU A 164 5.16 5.63 -17.76
C LEU A 164 6.22 6.59 -17.22
N MET A 165 5.84 7.45 -16.26
CA MET A 165 6.75 8.44 -15.66
C MET A 165 7.86 7.78 -14.82
N ALA A 166 7.55 6.74 -14.05
CA ALA A 166 8.52 6.04 -13.20
C ALA A 166 9.67 5.37 -13.97
N LEU A 167 9.66 5.42 -15.31
CA LEU A 167 10.70 4.83 -16.16
C LEU A 167 11.49 5.89 -16.94
N GLU A 168 11.22 7.17 -16.71
CA GLU A 168 12.03 8.28 -17.21
C GLU A 168 13.26 8.51 -16.34
N ASP A 169 13.12 8.31 -15.02
CA ASP A 169 14.24 8.35 -14.08
C ASP A 169 15.01 7.02 -14.12
N THR A 170 16.34 7.12 -14.31
CA THR A 170 17.24 5.96 -14.32
C THR A 170 17.29 5.25 -12.97
N ILE A 171 17.06 5.97 -11.86
CA ILE A 171 17.01 5.41 -10.50
C ILE A 171 15.75 4.57 -10.33
N ASP A 172 14.59 5.11 -10.68
CA ASP A 172 13.32 4.37 -10.54
C ASP A 172 13.29 3.15 -11.45
N HIS A 173 13.80 3.28 -12.67
CA HIS A 173 13.95 2.15 -13.58
C HIS A 173 14.90 1.08 -13.01
N MET A 174 16.03 1.49 -12.42
CA MET A 174 16.97 0.57 -11.75
C MET A 174 16.31 -0.16 -10.58
N LEU A 175 15.59 0.55 -9.71
CA LEU A 175 14.89 -0.02 -8.56
C LEU A 175 13.80 -0.99 -9.03
N TRP A 176 13.06 -0.65 -10.08
CA TRP A 176 12.04 -1.50 -10.66
C TRP A 176 12.62 -2.80 -11.21
N LEU A 177 13.69 -2.72 -12.02
CA LEU A 177 14.40 -3.90 -12.53
C LEU A 177 14.93 -4.77 -11.39
N GLY A 178 15.52 -4.14 -10.36
CA GLY A 178 16.07 -4.82 -9.20
C GLY A 178 15.00 -5.58 -8.42
N GLU A 179 13.89 -4.93 -8.11
CA GLU A 179 12.78 -5.53 -7.37
C GLU A 179 12.20 -6.74 -8.11
N TYR A 180 11.94 -6.61 -9.41
CA TYR A 180 11.36 -7.68 -10.23
C TYR A 180 12.33 -8.83 -10.47
N THR A 181 13.61 -8.54 -10.71
CA THR A 181 14.62 -9.57 -10.93
C THR A 181 14.93 -10.31 -9.62
N ALA A 182 15.11 -9.59 -8.52
CA ALA A 182 15.40 -10.19 -7.21
C ALA A 182 14.22 -10.98 -6.65
N SER A 183 12.99 -10.50 -6.87
CA SER A 183 11.80 -11.16 -6.30
C SER A 183 11.19 -12.22 -7.21
N LEU A 184 11.15 -11.99 -8.53
CA LEU A 184 10.37 -12.80 -9.48
C LEU A 184 11.23 -13.49 -10.54
N ASN A 185 12.53 -13.17 -10.61
CA ASN A 185 13.44 -13.62 -11.67
C ASN A 185 12.86 -13.39 -13.08
N LYS A 186 12.02 -12.36 -13.24
CA LYS A 186 11.32 -12.04 -14.48
C LYS A 186 11.02 -10.55 -14.54
N LEU A 187 11.32 -9.94 -15.69
CA LEU A 187 10.89 -8.59 -16.01
C LEU A 187 9.48 -8.63 -16.61
N PRO A 188 8.52 -7.89 -16.07
CA PRO A 188 7.16 -7.89 -16.59
C PRO A 188 7.09 -7.00 -17.85
N ASP A 189 6.31 -7.43 -18.84
CA ASP A 189 6.00 -6.57 -19.97
C ASP A 189 5.02 -5.46 -19.55
N ARG A 190 5.37 -4.22 -19.89
CA ARG A 190 4.57 -3.02 -19.62
C ARG A 190 3.20 -3.11 -20.29
N LYS A 191 3.16 -3.56 -21.55
CA LYS A 191 1.89 -3.70 -22.28
C LYS A 191 1.00 -4.74 -21.60
N GLU A 192 1.57 -5.84 -21.11
CA GLU A 192 0.84 -6.80 -20.29
C GLU A 192 0.34 -6.22 -18.97
N ILE A 193 1.14 -5.43 -18.26
CA ILE A 193 0.72 -4.78 -17.01
C ILE A 193 -0.49 -3.88 -17.28
N ILE A 194 -0.40 -3.02 -18.31
CA ILE A 194 -1.48 -2.11 -18.69
C ILE A 194 -2.75 -2.89 -19.02
N LYS A 195 -2.65 -3.94 -19.86
CA LYS A 195 -3.79 -4.82 -20.17
C LYS A 195 -4.41 -5.45 -18.92
N LYS A 196 -3.59 -5.90 -17.96
CA LYS A 196 -4.07 -6.50 -16.71
C LYS A 196 -4.77 -5.49 -15.80
N VAL A 197 -4.36 -4.23 -15.85
CA VAL A 197 -5.00 -3.13 -15.11
C VAL A 197 -6.32 -2.72 -15.78
N GLU A 198 -6.35 -2.60 -17.11
CA GLU A 198 -7.54 -2.24 -17.87
C GLU A 198 -8.63 -3.34 -17.82
N ALA A 199 -8.23 -4.60 -17.60
CA ALA A 199 -9.15 -5.71 -17.41
C ALA A 199 -9.81 -5.74 -16.01
N VAL A 200 -9.37 -4.91 -15.06
CA VAL A 200 -9.96 -4.89 -13.71
C VAL A 200 -11.37 -4.30 -13.76
N THR A 201 -12.32 -5.01 -13.15
CA THR A 201 -13.72 -4.58 -13.07
C THR A 201 -14.08 -3.98 -11.72
N ALA A 202 -15.23 -3.30 -11.63
CA ALA A 202 -15.75 -2.82 -10.35
C ALA A 202 -16.05 -3.97 -9.37
N ASP A 203 -16.44 -5.14 -9.89
CA ASP A 203 -16.65 -6.35 -9.09
C ASP A 203 -15.34 -6.85 -8.48
N ASP A 204 -14.23 -6.79 -9.23
CA ASP A 204 -12.91 -7.13 -8.69
C ASP A 204 -12.49 -6.21 -7.55
N ILE A 205 -12.73 -4.89 -7.68
CA ILE A 205 -12.46 -3.92 -6.62
C ILE A 205 -13.26 -4.27 -5.36
N LYS A 206 -14.58 -4.50 -5.50
CA LYS A 206 -15.45 -4.85 -4.38
C LYS A 206 -15.02 -6.17 -3.72
N ARG A 207 -14.75 -7.20 -4.52
CA ARG A 207 -14.27 -8.50 -4.04
C ARG A 207 -12.94 -8.38 -3.30
N VAL A 208 -12.00 -7.59 -3.81
CA VAL A 208 -10.72 -7.34 -3.13
C VAL A 208 -10.93 -6.57 -1.83
N ALA A 209 -11.75 -5.51 -1.84
CA ALA A 209 -12.09 -4.75 -0.64
C ALA A 209 -12.70 -5.67 0.45
N GLN A 210 -13.64 -6.55 0.09
CA GLN A 210 -14.21 -7.56 1.00
C GLN A 210 -13.17 -8.58 1.49
N GLY A 211 -12.19 -8.92 0.65
CA GLY A 211 -11.11 -9.84 0.98
C GLY A 211 -10.15 -9.29 2.06
N ILE A 212 -9.86 -7.99 2.00
CA ILE A 212 -8.82 -7.35 2.84
C ILE A 212 -9.40 -6.50 3.99
N PHE A 213 -10.56 -5.86 3.82
CA PHE A 213 -11.20 -5.00 4.83
C PHE A 213 -12.04 -5.80 5.83
N LYS A 214 -11.35 -6.68 6.56
CA LYS A 214 -11.93 -7.55 7.58
C LYS A 214 -11.62 -7.03 8.98
N SER A 215 -12.66 -6.83 9.79
CA SER A 215 -12.56 -6.38 11.19
C SER A 215 -11.49 -7.11 12.00
N PRO A 216 -11.43 -8.46 12.03
CA PRO A 216 -10.47 -9.17 12.87
C PRO A 216 -9.00 -8.88 12.55
N CYS A 217 -8.70 -8.41 11.33
CA CYS A 217 -7.35 -8.11 10.86
C CYS A 217 -6.96 -6.63 10.98
N LEU A 218 -7.83 -5.78 11.54
CA LEU A 218 -7.57 -4.35 11.69
C LEU A 218 -6.53 -4.10 12.79
N ASN A 219 -5.52 -3.29 12.48
CA ASN A 219 -4.49 -2.88 13.43
C ASN A 219 -4.37 -1.36 13.41
N LEU A 220 -4.39 -0.71 14.57
CA LEU A 220 -4.20 0.73 14.70
C LEU A 220 -2.94 1.02 15.53
N ALA A 221 -2.02 1.79 14.97
CA ALA A 221 -0.94 2.44 15.69
C ALA A 221 -1.15 3.95 15.64
N MET A 222 -1.03 4.63 16.76
CA MET A 222 -1.17 6.09 16.82
C MET A 222 -0.19 6.70 17.82
N ILE A 223 0.36 7.85 17.46
CA ILE A 223 1.12 8.71 18.38
C ILE A 223 0.45 10.07 18.48
N GLY A 224 0.35 10.64 19.68
CA GLY A 224 -0.22 11.97 19.92
C GLY A 224 -0.69 12.16 21.35
N GLU A 225 -1.03 13.39 21.74
CA GLU A 225 -1.51 13.72 23.09
C GLU A 225 -3.04 13.57 23.18
N LEU A 226 -3.51 12.35 23.41
CA LEU A 226 -4.94 12.08 23.60
C LEU A 226 -5.32 12.06 25.08
N LYS A 227 -6.46 12.67 25.39
CA LYS A 227 -7.15 12.53 26.66
C LYS A 227 -7.80 11.16 26.76
N ASP A 228 -8.06 10.69 27.98
CA ASP A 228 -8.68 9.38 28.22
C ASP A 228 -10.03 9.21 27.52
N ARG A 229 -10.81 10.28 27.40
CA ARG A 229 -12.08 10.27 26.66
C ARG A 229 -11.86 9.94 25.18
N GLU A 230 -10.96 10.67 24.51
CA GLU A 230 -10.67 10.48 23.08
C GLU A 230 -10.12 9.06 22.84
N ARG A 231 -9.27 8.56 23.73
CA ARG A 231 -8.78 7.18 23.68
C ARG A 231 -9.91 6.15 23.72
N ARG A 232 -10.86 6.28 24.64
CA ARG A 232 -12.02 5.37 24.73
C ARG A 232 -12.92 5.44 23.50
N GLU A 233 -13.09 6.63 22.93
CA GLU A 233 -13.83 6.80 21.68
C GLU A 233 -13.14 6.07 20.52
N VAL A 234 -11.82 6.19 20.38
CA VAL A 234 -11.04 5.43 19.37
C VAL A 234 -11.20 3.92 19.54
N GLU A 235 -11.13 3.42 20.77
CA GLU A 235 -11.33 1.99 21.07
C GLU A 235 -12.71 1.49 20.63
N LYS A 236 -13.75 2.31 20.82
CA LYS A 236 -15.12 2.01 20.39
C LYS A 236 -15.27 2.00 18.87
N GLU A 237 -14.62 2.91 18.16
CA GLU A 237 -14.71 3.00 16.70
C GLU A 237 -14.05 1.80 16.01
N LEU A 238 -12.93 1.28 16.53
CA LEU A 238 -12.25 0.12 15.95
C LEU A 238 -13.08 -1.18 15.93
N LEU A 239 -14.14 -1.25 16.73
CA LEU A 239 -15.04 -2.41 16.78
C LEU A 239 -16.18 -2.34 15.75
N GLN A 240 -16.25 -1.29 14.90
CA GLN A 240 -17.39 -1.03 14.02
C GLN A 240 -17.19 -1.39 12.54
N LEU A 241 -15.98 -1.85 12.13
CA LEU A 241 -15.67 -2.27 10.74
C LEU A 241 -16.15 -3.68 10.42
#